data_AF-A0A522QQV1-F1
#
_entry.id   AF-A0A522QQV1-F1
#
_cell.length_a   1.000
_cell.length_b   1.000
_cell.length_c   1.000
_cell.angle_alpha   90.00
_cell.angle_beta   90.00
_cell.angle_gamma   90.00
#
_symmetry.space_group_name_H-M   'P 1'
#
loop_
_entity.id
_entity.type
_entity.pdbx_description
1 polymer ?
#
loop_
_entity_poly.entity_id
_entity_poly.type
_entity_poly.pdbx_seq_one_letter_code
_entity_poly.pdbx_strand_id
1 'polypeptide(L)'
;MPRWLPALLLILVVAVVLAAIDLRSAKHPPRERDAHWVGGIFYVNRADARILVPKRYGLGFGRTLNLAHPVSWLVLGGPLVIAVIGATSKTH
;
A
#
# COMPACT_ATOMS: atom_id res chain seq x y z
N MET A 1 -4.24 -29.41 -7.78
CA MET A 1 -4.41 -28.15 -7.02
C MET A 1 -4.95 -27.06 -7.95
N PRO A 2 -5.86 -26.19 -7.50
CA PRO A 2 -6.33 -25.07 -8.31
C PRO A 2 -5.17 -24.13 -8.64
N ARG A 3 -4.99 -23.81 -9.93
CA ARG A 3 -3.92 -22.92 -10.41
C ARG A 3 -3.95 -21.48 -9.85
N TRP A 4 -5.07 -21.08 -9.24
CA TRP A 4 -5.26 -19.78 -8.61
C TRP A 4 -4.91 -19.75 -7.11
N LEU A 5 -4.76 -20.91 -6.47
CA LEU A 5 -4.47 -21.01 -5.04
C LEU A 5 -3.16 -20.31 -4.63
N PRO A 6 -2.05 -20.40 -5.41
CA PRO A 6 -0.81 -19.68 -5.07
C PRO A 6 -0.98 -18.15 -5.11
N ALA A 7 -1.79 -17.63 -6.04
CA ALA A 7 -2.04 -16.19 -6.14
C ALA A 7 -2.84 -15.67 -4.94
N LEU A 8 -3.84 -16.42 -4.49
CA LEU A 8 -4.63 -16.07 -3.30
C LEU A 8 -3.78 -16.11 -2.03
N LEU A 9 -2.90 -17.11 -1.88
CA LEU A 9 -1.97 -17.19 -0.76
C LEU A 9 -0.96 -16.02 -0.77
N LEU A 10 -0.46 -15.64 -1.95
CA LEU A 10 0.43 -14.48 -2.08
C LEU A 10 -0.28 -13.18 -1.68
N ILE A 11 -1.51 -12.96 -2.16
CA ILE A 11 -2.30 -11.79 -1.78
C ILE A 11 -2.55 -11.76 -0.27
N LEU A 12 -2.90 -12.91 0.33
CA LEU A 12 -3.12 -13.03 1.77
C LEU A 12 -1.84 -12.72 2.56
N VAL A 13 -0.70 -13.26 2.15
CA VAL A 13 0.60 -13.00 2.80
C VAL A 13 0.95 -11.52 2.70
N VAL A 14 0.80 -10.90 1.53
CA VAL A 14 1.03 -9.47 1.34
C VAL A 14 0.10 -8.65 2.24
N ALA A 15 -1.20 -8.96 2.28
CA ALA A 15 -2.16 -8.27 3.13
C ALA A 15 -1.82 -8.38 4.62
N VAL A 16 -1.41 -9.57 5.08
CA VAL A 16 -0.99 -9.81 6.48
C VAL A 16 0.29 -9.05 6.81
N VAL A 17 1.27 -9.02 5.91
CA VAL A 17 2.52 -8.27 6.09
C VAL A 17 2.22 -6.76 6.17
N LEU A 18 1.39 -6.24 5.28
CA LEU A 18 0.99 -4.84 5.31
C LEU A 18 0.24 -4.49 6.61
N ALA A 19 -0.68 -5.34 7.05
CA ALA A 19 -1.39 -5.16 8.31
C ALA A 19 -0.44 -5.20 9.51
N ALA A 20 0.52 -6.13 9.54
CA ALA A 20 1.50 -6.26 10.63
C ALA A 20 2.44 -5.06 10.72
N ILE A 21 2.85 -4.48 9.59
CA ILE A 21 3.67 -3.26 9.54
C ILE A 21 2.85 -2.04 10.00
N ASP A 22 1.59 -1.95 9.57
CA ASP A 22 0.70 -0.84 9.89
C ASP A 22 0.33 -0.82 11.39
N LEU A 23 0.06 -2.00 11.97
CA LEU A 23 -0.22 -2.17 13.41
C LEU A 23 0.93 -1.70 14.30
N ARG A 24 2.19 -1.80 13.85
CA ARG A 24 3.36 -1.31 14.59
C ARG A 24 3.50 0.22 14.57
N SER A 25 2.81 0.89 13.66
CA SER A 25 3.11 2.27 13.26
C SER A 25 2.09 3.32 13.75
N ALA A 26 1.04 2.91 14.47
CA ALA A 26 -0.01 3.81 14.93
C ALA A 26 0.40 4.66 16.15
N LYS A 27 1.15 5.75 15.94
CA LYS A 27 1.56 6.66 17.05
C LYS A 27 1.38 8.18 16.84
N HIS A 28 0.68 8.67 15.82
CA HIS A 28 0.55 10.12 15.61
C HIS A 28 -0.88 10.70 15.76
N PRO A 29 -1.05 11.83 16.49
CA PRO A 29 -2.32 12.51 16.64
C PRO A 29 -2.84 13.09 15.31
N PRO A 30 -4.17 13.31 15.16
CA PRO A 30 -4.78 13.75 13.91
C PRO A 30 -4.26 15.04 13.29
N ARG A 31 -3.94 16.05 14.11
CA ARG A 31 -3.57 17.39 13.63
C ARG A 31 -2.23 17.43 12.90
N GLU A 32 -1.25 16.60 13.28
CA GLU A 32 0.04 16.54 12.59
C GLU A 32 -0.08 15.98 11.17
N ARG A 33 -1.10 15.14 10.92
CA ARG A 33 -1.25 14.45 9.62
C ARG A 33 -1.63 15.40 8.50
N ASP A 34 -2.38 16.46 8.80
CA ASP A 34 -2.92 17.35 7.77
C ASP A 34 -1.84 18.14 7.02
N ALA A 35 -0.70 18.39 7.68
CA ALA A 35 0.44 19.08 7.09
C ALA A 35 1.17 18.26 6.01
N HIS A 36 0.98 16.94 5.99
CA HIS A 36 1.68 16.01 5.09
C HIS A 36 0.88 15.65 3.83
N TRP A 37 -0.26 16.30 3.62
CA TRP A 37 -1.06 16.15 2.41
C TRP A 37 -0.61 17.13 1.33
N VAL A 38 -0.03 16.61 0.25
CA VAL A 38 0.35 17.38 -0.94
C VAL A 38 -0.87 17.53 -1.84
N GLY A 39 -1.32 18.78 -2.03
CA GLY A 39 -2.49 19.11 -2.84
C GLY A 39 -3.80 18.49 -2.36
N GLY A 40 -3.86 18.00 -1.12
CA GLY A 40 -5.02 17.29 -0.58
C GLY A 40 -5.24 15.87 -1.13
N ILE A 41 -4.34 15.36 -1.99
CA ILE A 41 -4.50 14.09 -2.72
C ILE A 41 -3.47 13.06 -2.27
N PHE A 42 -2.19 13.45 -2.20
CA PHE A 42 -1.11 12.54 -1.87
C PHE A 42 -0.65 12.74 -0.42
N TYR A 43 -0.36 11.65 0.28
CA TYR A 43 0.19 11.69 1.63
C TYR A 43 1.68 11.33 1.60
N VAL A 44 2.52 12.21 2.16
CA VAL A 44 3.98 12.04 2.18
C VAL A 44 4.51 12.42 3.56
N ASN A 45 4.82 11.41 4.39
CA ASN A 45 5.43 11.64 5.69
C ASN A 45 6.50 10.59 6.03
N ARG A 46 7.77 11.01 6.07
CA ARG A 46 8.89 10.11 6.43
C ARG A 46 8.91 9.75 7.92
N ALA A 47 8.34 10.60 8.78
CA ALA A 47 8.25 10.34 10.22
C ALA A 47 7.12 9.35 10.56
N ASP A 48 6.15 9.17 9.66
CA ASP A 48 5.07 8.22 9.82
C ASP A 48 5.46 6.87 9.20
N ALA A 49 5.63 5.86 10.04
CA ALA A 49 5.96 4.51 9.59
C ALA A 49 4.76 3.77 8.96
N ARG A 50 3.54 4.32 9.02
CA ARG A 50 2.37 3.68 8.41
C ARG A 50 2.50 3.65 6.90
N ILE A 51 2.17 2.49 6.34
CA ILE A 51 2.04 2.31 4.89
C ILE A 51 0.67 2.82 4.46
N LEU A 52 -0.38 2.55 5.24
CA LEU A 52 -1.75 2.91 4.91
C LEU A 52 -2.30 3.93 5.91
N VAL A 53 -2.72 5.09 5.42
CA VAL A 53 -3.29 6.17 6.24
C VAL A 53 -4.74 6.45 5.86
N PRO A 54 -5.61 6.86 6.80
CA PRO A 54 -6.98 7.23 6.47
C PRO A 54 -7.02 8.40 5.48
N LYS A 55 -7.97 8.39 4.52
CA LYS A 55 -8.19 9.53 3.63
C LYS A 55 -8.69 10.77 4.40
N ARG A 56 -8.31 11.95 3.89
CA ARG A 56 -8.72 13.27 4.42
C ARG A 56 -10.15 13.68 4.04
N TYR A 57 -10.57 13.42 2.79
CA TYR A 57 -11.90 13.77 2.27
C TYR A 57 -12.52 12.60 1.49
N GLY A 58 -13.81 12.32 1.72
CA GLY A 58 -14.61 11.31 0.99
C GLY A 58 -15.59 10.53 1.86
N LEU A 59 -16.73 10.12 1.27
CA LEU A 59 -17.71 9.19 1.87
C LEU A 59 -17.08 7.77 1.94
N GLY A 60 -16.51 7.40 3.07
CA GLY A 60 -16.22 5.99 3.40
C GLY A 60 -14.77 5.60 3.64
N PHE A 61 -14.63 4.37 4.14
CA PHE A 61 -13.50 3.63 4.75
C PHE A 61 -12.16 3.54 3.98
N GLY A 62 -11.89 4.44 3.02
CA GLY A 62 -10.71 4.38 2.15
C GLY A 62 -9.40 4.74 2.84
N ARG A 63 -8.45 3.79 2.87
CA ARG A 63 -7.04 4.05 3.20
C ARG A 63 -6.28 4.51 1.95
N THR A 64 -5.26 5.36 2.12
CA THR A 64 -4.32 5.76 1.08
C THR A 64 -2.90 5.38 1.47
N LEU A 65 -1.97 5.32 0.51
CA LEU A 65 -0.57 4.99 0.78
C LEU A 65 0.22 6.21 1.25
N ASN A 66 1.12 6.01 2.20
CA ASN A 66 2.17 6.96 2.50
C ASN A 66 3.32 6.81 1.50
N LEU A 67 3.43 7.74 0.56
CA LEU A 67 4.42 7.65 -0.52
C LEU A 67 5.86 7.92 -0.05
N ALA A 68 6.05 8.37 1.19
CA ALA A 68 7.37 8.45 1.80
C ALA A 68 7.90 7.07 2.25
N HIS A 69 7.04 6.07 2.39
CA HIS A 69 7.41 4.73 2.82
C HIS A 69 7.83 3.85 1.62
N PRO A 70 9.04 3.26 1.60
CA PRO A 70 9.51 2.46 0.46
C PRO A 70 8.58 1.31 0.06
N VAL A 71 7.97 0.65 1.05
CA VAL A 71 7.02 -0.46 0.78
C VAL A 71 5.78 0.00 0.01
N SER A 72 5.36 1.26 0.12
CA SER A 72 4.23 1.79 -0.67
C SER A 72 4.51 1.69 -2.18
N TRP A 73 5.76 1.89 -2.60
CA TRP A 73 6.18 1.75 -3.99
C TRP A 73 6.22 0.30 -4.45
N LEU A 74 6.54 -0.65 -3.56
CA LEU A 74 6.42 -2.07 -3.86
C LEU A 74 4.95 -2.49 -4.02
N VAL A 75 4.05 -1.95 -3.21
CA VAL A 75 2.61 -2.19 -3.32
C VAL A 75 2.05 -1.62 -4.63
N LEU A 76 2.52 -0.44 -5.06
CA LEU A 76 2.10 0.18 -6.33
C LEU A 76 2.74 -0.48 -7.55
N GLY A 77 4.05 -0.70 -7.53
CA GLY A 77 4.84 -1.15 -8.68
C GLY A 77 4.94 -2.67 -8.83
N GLY A 78 4.85 -3.43 -7.73
CA GLY A 78 4.96 -4.89 -7.75
C GLY A 78 3.96 -5.57 -8.68
N PRO A 79 2.65 -5.25 -8.63
CA PRO A 79 1.67 -5.79 -9.55
C PRO A 79 1.97 -5.47 -11.03
N LEU A 80 2.48 -4.26 -11.31
CA LEU A 80 2.84 -3.85 -12.66
C LEU A 80 4.02 -4.68 -13.20
N VAL A 81 5.06 -4.89 -12.39
CA VAL A 81 6.21 -5.71 -12.75
C VAL A 81 5.80 -7.16 -13.02
N ILE A 82 4.95 -7.74 -12.17
CA ILE A 82 4.43 -9.10 -12.36
C ILE A 82 3.61 -9.19 -13.65
N ALA A 83 2.78 -8.20 -13.94
CA ALA A 83 1.98 -8.16 -15.16
C ALA A 83 2.85 -8.08 -16.43
N VAL A 84 3.90 -7.25 -16.42
CA VAL A 84 4.85 -7.12 -17.54
C VAL A 84 5.60 -8.43 -17.77
N ILE A 85 6.15 -9.03 -16.70
CA ILE A 85 6.85 -10.32 -16.80
C ILE A 85 5.91 -11.40 -17.35
N GLY A 86 4.71 -11.52 -16.79
CA GLY A 86 3.71 -12.49 -17.24
C GLY A 86 3.21 -12.25 -18.67
N ALA A 87 3.22 -11.00 -19.15
CA ALA A 87 2.89 -10.68 -20.54
C ALA A 87 4.00 -11.11 -21.50
N THR A 88 5.27 -10.88 -21.15
CA THR A 88 6.43 -11.30 -21.95
C THR A 88 6.71 -12.81 -21.91
N SER A 89 6.24 -13.52 -20.89
CA SER A 89 6.42 -14.98 -20.80
C SER A 89 5.46 -15.77 -21.70
N LYS A 90 4.46 -15.14 -22.30
CA LYS A 90 3.50 -15.77 -23.23
C LYS A 90 3.92 -15.70 -24.70
N THR A 91 5.05 -15.07 -25.01
CA THR A 91 5.53 -14.85 -26.38
C THR A 91 6.51 -15.90 -26.90
N HIS A 92 6.59 -17.07 -26.27
CA HIS A 92 7.28 -18.27 -26.76
C HIS A 92 6.39 -19.50 -26.57
#